data_AF-A0AA97H4R0-F1
#
_entry.id   AF-A0AA97H4R0-F1
#
_cell.length_a   1.000
_cell.length_b   1.000
_cell.length_c   1.000
_cell.angle_alpha   90.00
_cell.angle_beta   90.00
_cell.angle_gamma   90.00
#
_symmetry.space_group_name_H-M   'P 1'
#
loop_
_entity.id
_entity.type
_entity.pdbx_description
1 polymer ?
#
loop_
_entity_poly.entity_id
_entity_poly.type
_entity_poly.pdbx_seq_one_letter_code
_entity_poly.pdbx_strand_id
1 'polypeptide(L)' 'MYVCSWEEIYISDNERYETFEQAQFINTFIEKAYEQIGYKMINVPFGSITDRSQFILNSLEHSL' A
#
# COMPACT_ATOMS: atom_id res chain seq x y z
N MET A 1 4.35 -5.13 -4.25
CA MET A 1 2.95 -4.98 -3.79
C MET A 1 2.86 -3.68 -3.02
N TYR A 2 1.70 -3.03 -3.05
CA TYR A 2 1.54 -1.71 -2.49
C TYR A 2 0.17 -1.54 -1.84
N VAL A 3 0.14 -0.80 -0.75
CA VAL A 3 -1.06 -0.44 0.00
C VAL A 3 -1.10 1.08 0.02
N CYS A 4 -2.11 1.67 -0.62
CA CYS A 4 -2.32 3.10 -0.57
C CYS A 4 -2.75 3.55 0.84
N SER A 5 -2.63 4.85 1.12
CA SER A 5 -3.10 5.46 2.36
C SER A 5 -4.59 5.14 2.59
N TRP A 6 -4.89 4.33 3.61
CA TRP A 6 -6.23 3.87 3.93
C TRP A 6 -6.81 4.68 5.09
N GLU A 7 -7.78 5.56 4.80
CA GLU A 7 -8.35 6.50 5.78
C GLU A 7 -9.08 5.80 6.94
N GLU A 8 -9.87 4.77 6.65
CA GLU A 8 -10.74 4.11 7.63
C GLU A 8 -9.97 3.38 8.74
N ILE A 9 -8.69 3.06 8.50
CA ILE A 9 -7.80 2.48 9.50
C ILE A 9 -6.62 3.41 9.83
N TYR A 10 -6.68 4.67 9.40
CA TYR A 10 -5.66 5.65 9.68
C TYR A 10 -5.73 6.07 11.15
N ILE A 11 -4.67 5.79 11.88
CA ILE A 11 -4.51 6.20 13.27
C ILE A 11 -3.16 6.89 13.37
N SER A 12 -3.14 8.11 13.91
CA SER A 12 -1.91 8.75 14.34
C SER A 12 -1.45 8.08 15.63
N ASP A 13 -0.32 7.40 15.57
CA ASP A 13 0.40 6.92 16.74
C ASP A 13 1.74 7.68 16.86
N ASN A 14 2.54 7.33 17.85
CA ASN A 14 3.83 8.01 18.07
C ASN A 14 4.87 7.74 16.97
N GLU A 15 4.64 6.75 16.10
CA GLU A 15 5.52 6.38 15.00
C GLU A 15 5.14 7.08 13.69
N ARG A 16 3.87 7.46 13.53
CA ARG A 16 3.36 8.15 12.34
C ARG A 16 3.29 9.66 12.54
N TYR A 17 4.33 10.35 12.09
CA TYR A 17 4.46 11.80 12.18
C TYR A 17 3.61 12.58 11.17
N GLU A 18 3.30 11.95 10.04
CA GLU A 18 2.53 12.57 8.96
C GLU A 18 1.04 12.72 9.32
N THR A 19 0.38 13.69 8.70
CA THR A 19 -1.08 13.71 8.60
C THR A 19 -1.55 12.77 7.49
N PHE A 20 -2.83 12.40 7.49
CA PHE A 20 -3.39 11.57 6.42
C PHE A 20 -3.20 12.23 5.04
N GLU A 21 -3.37 13.55 4.95
CA GLU A 21 -3.14 14.33 3.73
C GLU A 21 -1.67 14.27 3.27
N GLN A 22 -0.73 14.41 4.21
CA GLN A 22 0.71 14.28 3.91
C GLN A 22 1.06 12.87 3.45
N ALA A 23 0.51 11.84 4.11
CA ALA A 23 0.68 10.45 3.72
C ALA A 23 0.17 10.22 2.29
N GLN A 24 -1.03 10.70 1.95
CA GLN A 24 -1.56 10.65 0.58
C GLN A 24 -0.66 11.37 -0.43
N PHE A 25 -0.13 12.55 -0.08
CA PHE A 25 0.76 13.28 -0.97
C PHE A 25 2.06 12.50 -1.24
N ILE A 26 2.69 11.96 -0.20
CA ILE A 26 3.90 11.12 -0.29
C ILE A 26 3.63 9.86 -1.13
N ASN A 27 2.47 9.23 -0.94
CA ASN A 27 1.98 8.07 -1.69
C ASN A 27 2.16 8.28 -3.21
N THR A 28 1.80 9.46 -3.72
CA THR A 28 1.90 9.78 -5.16
C THR A 28 3.34 9.80 -5.68
N PHE A 29 4.31 10.19 -4.86
CA PHE A 29 5.72 10.18 -5.26
C PHE A 29 6.30 8.77 -5.22
N ILE A 30 5.87 7.96 -4.25
CA ILE A 30 6.27 6.55 -4.14
C ILE A 30 5.83 5.81 -5.40
N GLU A 31 4.55 5.92 -5.78
CA GLU A 31 4.03 5.29 -7.01
C GLU A 31 4.85 5.67 -8.23
N LYS A 32 5.04 6.98 -8.46
CA LYS A 32 5.83 7.48 -9.58
C LYS A 32 7.25 6.98 -9.57
N ALA A 33 7.90 6.94 -8.41
CA ALA A 33 9.28 6.47 -8.29
C ALA A 33 9.39 5.00 -8.71
N TYR A 34 8.51 4.14 -8.18
CA TYR A 34 8.49 2.71 -8.52
C TYR A 34 8.13 2.45 -9.99
N GLU A 35 7.18 3.22 -10.55
CA GLU A 35 6.86 3.15 -11.98
C GLU A 35 8.04 3.54 -12.86
N GLN A 36 8.77 4.61 -12.50
CA GLN A 36 9.93 5.10 -13.25
C GLN A 36 11.08 4.09 -13.32
N ILE A 37 11.28 3.29 -12.27
CA ILE A 37 12.29 2.22 -12.25
C ILE A 37 11.78 0.89 -12.81
N GLY A 38 10.58 0.88 -13.44
CA GLY A 38 10.06 -0.27 -14.19
C GLY A 38 9.37 -1.34 -13.34
N TYR A 39 9.05 -1.05 -12.08
CA TYR A 39 8.34 -2.01 -11.23
C TYR A 39 6.84 -1.98 -11.53
N LYS A 40 6.25 -3.17 -11.70
CA LYS A 40 4.80 -3.32 -11.81
C LYS A 40 4.17 -3.34 -10.41
N MET A 41 3.48 -2.27 -10.07
CA MET A 41 2.74 -2.15 -8.82
C MET A 41 1.52 -3.07 -8.82
N ILE A 42 1.36 -3.82 -7.74
CA ILE A 42 0.17 -4.64 -7.48
C ILE A 42 -0.51 -4.03 -6.27
N ASN A 43 -1.70 -3.46 -6.48
CA ASN A 43 -2.52 -2.88 -5.42
C ASN A 43 -3.16 -3.99 -4.60
N VAL A 44 -2.93 -3.96 -3.29
CA VAL A 44 -3.61 -4.85 -2.35
C VAL A 44 -4.99 -4.24 -2.07
N PRO A 45 -6.10 -4.99 -2.27
CA PRO A 45 -7.44 -4.47 -2.05
C PRO A 45 -7.69 -4.17 -0.56
N PHE A 46 -8.59 -3.24 -0.28
CA PHE A 46 -9.10 -3.04 1.07
C PHE A 46 -9.93 -4.24 1.51
N GLY A 47 -9.84 -4.59 2.79
CA GLY A 47 -10.49 -5.76 3.34
C GLY A 47 -9.94 -6.15 4.71
N SER A 48 -10.39 -7.29 5.23
CA SER A 48 -9.89 -7.80 6.50
C SER A 48 -8.39 -8.12 6.43
N ILE A 49 -7.77 -8.33 7.58
CA ILE A 49 -6.37 -8.81 7.63
C ILE A 49 -6.25 -10.12 6.84
N THR A 50 -7.18 -11.06 7.05
CA THR A 50 -7.22 -12.35 6.35
C THR A 50 -7.33 -12.19 4.84
N ASP A 51 -8.24 -11.35 4.35
CA ASP A 51 -8.44 -11.16 2.91
C ASP A 51 -7.17 -10.61 2.23
N ARG A 52 -6.54 -9.62 2.87
CA ARG A 52 -5.30 -9.01 2.36
C ARG A 52 -4.14 -9.98 2.40
N SER A 53 -3.97 -10.72 3.49
CA SER A 53 -2.95 -11.75 3.62
C SER A 53 -3.13 -12.82 2.54
N GLN A 54 -4.36 -13.29 2.31
CA GLN A 54 -4.63 -14.28 1.27
C GLN A 54 -4.36 -13.73 -0.13
N PHE A 55 -4.75 -12.49 -0.42
CA PHE A 55 -4.45 -11.83 -1.69
C PHE A 55 -2.93 -11.75 -1.95
N ILE A 56 -2.16 -11.38 -0.93
CA ILE A 56 -0.69 -11.30 -1.01
C ILE A 56 -0.09 -12.69 -1.28
N LEU A 57 -0.49 -13.71 -0.53
CA LEU A 57 0.02 -15.08 -0.70
C LEU A 57 -0.30 -15.62 -2.10
N ASN A 58 -1.56 -15.50 -2.53
CA ASN A 58 -1.98 -15.94 -3.87
C ASN A 58 -1.22 -15.22 -4.99
N SER A 59 -0.96 -13.92 -4.82
CA SER A 59 -0.22 -13.13 -5.80
C SER A 59 1.24 -13.58 -5.93
N LEU A 60 1.85 -14.10 -4.86
CA LEU A 60 3.22 -14.65 -4.89
C LEU A 60 3.26 -16.04 -5.52
N GLU A 61 2.29 -16.91 -5.22
CA GLU A 61 2.21 -18.27 -5.78
C GLU A 61 1.96 -18.26 -7.29
N HIS A 62 1.20 -17.28 -7.80
CA HIS A 62 0.95 -17.11 -9.23
C HIS A 62 2.02 -16.27 -9.96
N SER A 63 3.04 -15.78 -9.25
CA SER A 63 4.18 -15.05 -9.84
C SER A 63 5.39 -15.96 -10.16
N LEU A 64 5.25 -17.28 -9.99
CA LEU A 64 6.21 -18.32 -10.39
C LEU A 64 5.74 -19.08 -11.63
#